data_AF-A0A835GEX3-F1
#
_entry.id   AF-A0A835GEX3-F1
#
_cell.length_a   1.000
_cell.length_b   1.000
_cell.length_c   1.000
_cell.angle_alpha   90.00
_cell.angle_beta   90.00
_cell.angle_gamma   90.00
#
_symmetry.space_group_name_H-M   'P 1'
#
loop_
_entity.id
_entity.type
_entity.pdbx_description
1 polymer ?
#
loop_
_entity_poly.entity_id
_entity_poly.type
_entity_poly.pdbx_seq_one_letter_code
_entity_poly.pdbx_strand_id
1 'polypeptide(L)'
;MNRHEGVSCDSCLKNNFRGRRYKCLICIDYDLCAACYESGATTNQHTTEHPMQCILSRSDFDLYYGGEALTLEQPQAYTCPFCNRMGFTDTTLMEHVTAEHADTTLAVVCPVCASMPGGEPNFVTDDFAGHLTLEHRTGPRDLISFLISF
;
A
#
# COMPACT_ATOMS: atom_id res chain seq x y z
N MET A 1 14.49 -3.28 -9.28
CA MET A 1 15.02 -3.75 -7.98
C MET A 1 14.25 -5.01 -7.59
N ASN A 2 14.95 -6.08 -7.19
CA ASN A 2 14.34 -7.37 -6.82
C ASN A 2 14.20 -7.57 -5.30
N ARG A 3 14.41 -6.51 -4.52
CA ARG A 3 14.33 -6.49 -3.06
C ARG A 3 13.69 -5.18 -2.61
N HIS A 4 13.12 -5.18 -1.41
CA HIS A 4 12.67 -3.95 -0.74
C HIS A 4 13.82 -3.31 0.02
N GLU A 5 14.62 -2.47 -0.65
CA GLU A 5 15.77 -1.79 -0.05
C GLU A 5 15.34 -0.81 1.05
N GLY A 6 16.04 -0.82 2.19
CA GLY A 6 15.73 0.04 3.34
C GLY A 6 14.53 -0.42 4.16
N VAL A 7 13.99 -1.61 3.88
CA VAL A 7 12.83 -2.17 4.60
C VAL A 7 13.25 -3.40 5.39
N SER A 8 12.72 -3.50 6.62
CA SER A 8 12.94 -4.60 7.55
C SER A 8 11.60 -5.25 7.86
N CYS A 9 11.60 -6.56 8.09
CA CYS A 9 10.43 -7.23 8.65
C CYS A 9 10.42 -7.09 10.17
N ASP A 10 9.36 -6.54 10.76
CA ASP A 10 9.28 -6.30 12.21
C ASP A 10 9.13 -7.56 13.06
N SER A 11 8.72 -8.68 12.45
CA SER A 11 8.61 -9.96 13.14
C SER A 11 9.94 -10.74 13.18
N CYS A 12 10.61 -10.90 12.02
CA CYS A 12 11.83 -11.72 11.92
C CYS A 12 13.13 -10.93 11.75
N LEU A 13 13.05 -9.59 11.73
CA LEU A 13 14.18 -8.66 11.57
C LEU A 13 14.96 -8.82 10.26
N LYS A 14 14.40 -9.55 9.28
CA LYS A 14 15.01 -9.73 7.98
C LYS A 14 14.99 -8.42 7.20
N ASN A 15 16.16 -7.90 6.87
CA ASN A 15 16.35 -6.68 6.09
C ASN A 15 16.38 -6.98 4.59
N ASN A 16 15.97 -6.00 3.77
CA ASN A 16 16.12 -6.02 2.31
C ASN A 16 15.61 -7.33 1.68
N PHE A 17 14.45 -7.81 2.13
CA PHE A 17 13.92 -9.09 1.70
C PHE A 17 13.34 -9.04 0.29
N ARG A 18 13.21 -10.23 -0.32
CA ARG A 18 12.64 -10.46 -1.66
C ARG A 18 11.18 -10.87 -1.56
N GLY A 19 10.46 -10.77 -2.68
CA GLY A 19 9.07 -11.15 -2.79
C GLY A 19 8.14 -10.08 -2.22
N ARG A 20 6.97 -10.49 -1.75
CA ARG A 20 5.92 -9.59 -1.26
C ARG A 20 6.28 -8.96 0.09
N ARG A 21 6.12 -7.64 0.18
CA ARG A 21 6.08 -6.86 1.42
C ARG A 21 4.63 -6.65 1.82
N TYR A 22 4.33 -6.78 3.11
CA TYR A 22 3.03 -6.49 3.66
C TYR A 22 3.16 -5.36 4.66
N LYS A 23 2.56 -4.21 4.35
CA LYS A 23 2.56 -3.05 5.24
C LYS A 23 1.27 -3.00 6.04
N CYS A 24 1.36 -2.83 7.35
CA CYS A 24 0.16 -2.64 8.18
C CYS A 24 -0.46 -1.27 7.94
N LEU A 25 -1.79 -1.24 7.82
CA LEU A 25 -2.55 -0.01 7.61
C LEU A 25 -3.03 0.65 8.90
N ILE A 26 -2.73 0.02 10.04
CA ILE A 26 -3.07 0.52 11.39
C ILE A 26 -1.80 0.85 12.17
N CYS A 27 -0.80 -0.04 12.15
CA CYS A 27 0.44 0.15 12.86
C CYS A 27 1.37 1.09 12.08
N ILE A 28 1.96 2.07 12.78
CA ILE A 28 2.95 2.96 12.20
C ILE A 28 4.25 2.19 11.95
N ASP A 29 4.80 2.34 10.75
CA ASP A 29 6.09 1.76 10.34
C ASP A 29 6.23 0.25 10.57
N TYR A 30 5.12 -0.48 10.40
CA TYR A 30 5.10 -1.93 10.58
C TYR A 30 4.99 -2.67 9.26
N ASP A 31 5.96 -3.54 9.01
CA ASP A 31 6.15 -4.27 7.77
C ASP A 31 6.48 -5.75 8.03
N LEU A 32 5.82 -6.62 7.28
CA LEU A 32 6.07 -8.06 7.29
C LEU A 32 6.57 -8.54 5.94
N CYS A 33 7.52 -9.47 5.97
CA CYS A 33 7.80 -10.29 4.79
C CYS A 33 6.68 -11.32 4.59
N ALA A 34 6.56 -11.84 3.37
CA ALA A 34 5.54 -12.84 3.03
C ALA A 34 5.45 -14.02 4.03
N ALA A 35 6.61 -14.57 4.44
CA ALA A 35 6.63 -15.70 5.37
C ALA A 35 6.03 -15.36 6.74
N CYS A 36 6.33 -14.17 7.29
CA CYS A 36 5.78 -13.75 8.58
C CYS A 36 4.28 -13.45 8.48
N TYR A 37 3.86 -12.79 7.39
CA TYR A 37 2.44 -12.53 7.13
C TYR A 37 1.65 -13.84 7.03
N GLU A 38 2.12 -14.79 6.21
CA GLU A 38 1.45 -16.09 6.00
C GLU A 38 1.44 -16.96 7.26
N SER A 39 2.45 -16.84 8.12
CA SER A 39 2.50 -17.54 9.41
C SER A 39 1.59 -16.93 10.49
N GLY A 40 0.94 -15.79 10.21
CA GLY A 40 0.12 -15.07 11.19
C GLY A 40 0.95 -14.44 12.31
N ALA A 41 2.07 -13.82 11.99
CA ALA A 41 2.93 -13.18 12.99
C ALA A 41 2.20 -12.04 13.73
N THR A 42 2.30 -12.04 15.06
CA THR A 42 1.73 -11.01 15.94
C THR A 42 2.79 -10.41 16.85
N THR A 43 2.62 -9.16 17.27
CA THR A 43 3.47 -8.46 18.25
C THR A 43 2.61 -7.67 19.23
N ASN A 44 3.23 -6.93 20.15
CA ASN A 44 2.49 -6.03 21.06
C ASN A 44 1.74 -4.91 20.32
N GLN A 45 2.13 -4.56 19.10
CA GLN A 45 1.54 -3.47 18.33
C GLN A 45 0.69 -3.97 17.15
N HIS A 46 0.86 -5.23 16.73
CA HIS A 46 0.24 -5.79 15.53
C HIS A 46 -0.47 -7.12 15.80
N THR A 47 -1.68 -7.25 15.25
CA THR A 47 -2.50 -8.46 15.28
C THR A 47 -2.86 -8.88 13.85
N THR A 48 -3.23 -10.14 13.65
CA THR A 48 -3.61 -10.68 12.33
C THR A 48 -4.89 -10.08 11.75
N GLU A 49 -5.65 -9.39 12.59
CA GLU A 49 -6.89 -8.70 12.28
C GLU A 49 -6.65 -7.31 11.67
N HIS A 50 -5.43 -6.76 11.80
CA HIS A 50 -5.11 -5.48 11.18
C HIS A 50 -5.02 -5.63 9.65
N PRO A 51 -5.68 -4.76 8.88
CA PRO A 51 -5.57 -4.76 7.43
C PRO A 51 -4.15 -4.47 6.96
N MET A 52 -3.72 -5.19 5.93
CA MET A 52 -2.36 -5.14 5.39
C MET A 52 -2.40 -4.84 3.89
N GLN A 53 -1.58 -3.90 3.44
CA GLN A 53 -1.34 -3.65 2.02
C GLN A 53 -0.19 -4.51 1.51
N CYS A 54 -0.46 -5.33 0.48
CA CYS A 54 0.59 -6.03 -0.25
C CYS A 54 1.29 -5.07 -1.23
N ILE A 55 2.61 -4.97 -1.13
CA ILE A 55 3.47 -4.14 -1.98
C ILE A 55 4.44 -5.08 -2.70
N LEU A 56 4.41 -5.05 -4.03
CA LEU A 56 5.30 -5.84 -4.88
C LEU A 56 6.62 -5.12 -5.11
N SER A 57 7.70 -5.88 -5.22
CA SER A 57 8.95 -5.34 -5.77
C SER A 57 8.76 -5.04 -7.26
N ARG A 58 9.56 -4.12 -7.82
CA ARG A 58 9.51 -3.81 -9.26
C ARG A 58 9.70 -5.05 -10.12
N SER A 59 10.65 -5.92 -9.75
CA SER A 59 10.90 -7.17 -10.49
C SER A 59 9.74 -8.16 -10.42
N ASP A 60 9.03 -8.24 -9.28
CA ASP A 60 7.86 -9.11 -9.16
C ASP A 60 6.67 -8.53 -9.96
N PHE A 61 6.50 -7.21 -9.92
CA PHE A 61 5.49 -6.53 -10.74
C PHE A 61 5.73 -6.79 -12.24
N ASP A 62 6.96 -6.61 -12.72
CA ASP A 62 7.33 -6.86 -14.12
C ASP A 62 7.11 -8.34 -14.50
N LEU A 63 7.36 -9.28 -13.58
CA LEU A 63 7.15 -10.71 -13.80
C LEU A 63 5.66 -11.06 -14.00
N TYR A 64 4.77 -10.51 -13.18
CA TYR A 64 3.34 -10.82 -13.23
C TYR A 64 2.59 -10.01 -14.29
N TYR A 65 3.02 -8.77 -14.56
CA TYR A 65 2.25 -7.82 -15.36
C TYR A 65 3.00 -7.22 -16.56
N GLY A 66 4.31 -7.45 -16.70
CA GLY A 66 5.12 -6.86 -17.77
C GLY A 66 4.90 -7.44 -19.17
N GLY A 67 4.10 -8.49 -19.31
CA GLY A 67 3.72 -9.10 -20.59
C GLY A 67 2.51 -8.46 -21.27
N GLU A 68 1.72 -7.67 -20.53
CA GLU A 68 0.66 -6.86 -21.12
C GLU A 68 1.27 -5.54 -21.61
N ALA A 69 0.75 -4.98 -22.71
CA ALA A 69 1.11 -3.62 -23.10
C ALA A 69 0.71 -2.70 -21.93
N LEU A 70 1.67 -2.35 -21.06
CA LEU A 70 1.44 -1.52 -19.89
C LEU A 70 0.71 -0.27 -20.36
N THR A 71 -0.60 -0.26 -20.17
CA THR A 71 -1.39 0.95 -20.26
C THR A 71 -0.85 1.92 -19.22
N LEU A 72 -1.07 3.22 -19.40
CA LEU A 72 -0.62 4.24 -18.45
C LEU A 72 -1.09 3.99 -17.00
N GLU A 73 -2.04 3.08 -16.80
CA GLU A 73 -2.51 2.59 -15.51
C GLU A 73 -1.83 1.27 -15.13
N GLN A 74 -0.99 1.31 -14.10
CA GLN A 74 -0.44 0.10 -13.47
C GLN A 74 -1.56 -0.66 -12.74
N PRO A 75 -1.57 -2.01 -12.73
CA PRO A 75 -2.52 -2.80 -11.96
C PRO A 75 -2.56 -2.36 -10.49
N GLN A 76 -3.75 -2.03 -10.01
CA GLN A 76 -4.00 -1.54 -8.66
C GLN A 76 -4.81 -2.59 -7.88
N ALA A 77 -4.44 -2.81 -6.62
CA ALA A 77 -5.16 -3.68 -5.71
C ALA A 77 -4.95 -3.19 -4.26
N TYR A 78 -5.59 -2.07 -3.94
CA TYR A 78 -5.54 -1.49 -2.60
C TYR A 78 -6.46 -2.23 -1.64
N THR A 79 -6.07 -2.20 -0.37
CA THR A 79 -6.80 -2.77 0.76
C THR A 79 -7.43 -1.64 1.56
N CYS A 80 -8.72 -1.74 1.86
CA CYS A 80 -9.39 -0.78 2.74
C CYS A 80 -8.85 -0.93 4.17
N PRO A 81 -8.34 0.15 4.79
CA PRO A 81 -7.77 0.10 6.14
C PRO A 81 -8.83 -0.05 7.23
N PHE A 82 -10.13 0.07 6.91
CA PHE A 82 -11.22 -0.06 7.88
C PHE A 82 -11.85 -1.45 7.90
N CYS A 83 -11.98 -2.10 6.73
CA CYS A 83 -12.71 -3.37 6.62
C CYS A 83 -11.89 -4.51 5.99
N ASN A 84 -10.61 -4.28 5.65
CA ASN A 84 -9.72 -5.26 5.04
C ASN A 84 -10.18 -5.83 3.68
N ARG A 85 -11.21 -5.24 3.05
CA ARG A 85 -11.61 -5.59 1.68
C ARG A 85 -10.51 -5.13 0.71
N MET A 86 -10.15 -5.99 -0.25
CA MET A 86 -9.04 -5.77 -1.18
C MET A 86 -9.51 -5.74 -2.63
N GLY A 87 -8.63 -5.29 -3.53
CA GLY A 87 -8.88 -5.26 -4.97
C GLY A 87 -9.46 -3.94 -5.46
N PHE A 88 -9.27 -2.86 -4.70
CA PHE A 88 -9.70 -1.54 -5.12
C PHE A 88 -8.64 -0.84 -5.98
N THR A 89 -9.09 -0.06 -6.95
CA THR A 89 -8.35 1.07 -7.51
C THR A 89 -8.42 2.26 -6.54
N ASP A 90 -7.60 3.28 -6.74
CA ASP A 90 -7.70 4.56 -6.03
C ASP A 90 -9.14 5.12 -5.98
N THR A 91 -9.80 5.15 -7.14
CA THR A 91 -11.13 5.71 -7.34
C THR A 91 -12.18 4.87 -6.62
N THR A 92 -12.14 3.54 -6.80
CA THR A 92 -13.11 2.65 -6.16
C THR A 92 -12.89 2.53 -4.65
N LEU A 93 -11.66 2.71 -4.17
CA LEU A 93 -11.37 2.80 -2.74
C LEU A 93 -11.97 4.08 -2.14
N MET A 94 -11.79 5.23 -2.80
CA MET A 94 -12.37 6.50 -2.38
C MET A 94 -13.91 6.41 -2.31
N GLU A 95 -14.55 5.86 -3.35
CA GLU A 95 -15.99 5.64 -3.38
C GLU A 95 -16.47 4.72 -2.25
N HIS A 96 -15.78 3.59 -2.04
CA HIS A 96 -16.09 2.64 -0.97
C HIS A 96 -15.97 3.28 0.41
N VAL A 97 -14.86 3.97 0.69
CA VAL A 97 -14.62 4.60 2.00
C VAL A 97 -15.64 5.70 2.27
N THR A 98 -15.95 6.52 1.27
CA THR A 98 -16.94 7.60 1.41
C THR A 98 -18.35 7.05 1.62
N ALA A 99 -18.69 5.90 1.02
CA ALA A 99 -20.03 5.31 1.14
C ALA A 99 -20.21 4.47 2.41
N GLU A 100 -19.22 3.68 2.81
CA GLU A 100 -19.33 2.67 3.88
C GLU A 100 -18.68 3.11 5.19
N HIS A 101 -17.82 4.15 5.18
CA HIS A 101 -16.99 4.54 6.31
C HIS A 101 -16.94 6.06 6.57
N ALA A 102 -17.94 6.83 6.12
CA ALA A 102 -17.97 8.30 6.20
C ALA A 102 -17.74 8.87 7.62
N ASP A 103 -18.25 8.19 8.65
CA ASP A 103 -18.18 8.66 10.05
C ASP A 103 -16.99 8.05 10.84
N THR A 104 -16.07 7.35 10.16
CA THR A 104 -14.96 6.67 10.84
C THR A 104 -13.81 7.65 11.09
N THR A 105 -13.46 7.86 12.35
CA THR A 105 -12.35 8.76 12.76
C THR A 105 -11.08 7.99 13.16
N LEU A 106 -10.98 6.72 12.77
CA LEU A 106 -9.81 5.90 13.07
C LEU A 106 -8.63 6.38 12.21
N ALA A 107 -7.52 6.75 12.85
CA ALA A 107 -6.30 7.10 12.16
C ALA A 107 -5.68 5.87 11.48
N VAL A 108 -5.41 5.97 10.19
CA VAL A 108 -4.93 4.85 9.36
C VAL A 108 -3.80 5.29 8.45
N VAL A 109 -2.93 4.35 8.07
CA VAL A 109 -1.92 4.56 7.04
C VAL A 109 -2.58 4.49 5.67
N CYS A 110 -2.28 5.45 4.80
CA CYS A 110 -2.83 5.47 3.44
C CYS A 110 -2.19 4.36 2.57
N PRO A 111 -2.95 3.36 2.07
CA PRO A 111 -2.43 2.29 1.23
C PRO A 111 -1.91 2.79 -0.13
N VAL A 112 -2.45 3.91 -0.63
CA VAL A 112 -2.01 4.54 -1.88
C VAL A 112 -0.63 5.16 -1.70
N CYS A 113 -0.45 6.02 -0.69
CA CYS A 113 0.86 6.62 -0.36
C CYS A 113 1.93 5.55 -0.07
N ALA A 114 1.55 4.48 0.63
CA ALA A 114 2.42 3.33 0.91
C ALA A 114 2.94 2.61 -0.34
N SER A 115 2.14 2.59 -1.41
CA SER A 115 2.42 1.79 -2.60
C SER A 115 3.03 2.60 -3.75
N MET A 116 2.85 3.93 -3.77
CA MET A 116 3.30 4.79 -4.87
C MET A 116 4.81 5.09 -4.80
N PRO A 117 5.53 5.07 -5.95
CA PRO A 117 6.89 5.58 -6.03
C PRO A 117 6.93 7.08 -5.64
N GLY A 118 7.72 7.43 -4.63
CA GLY A 118 7.84 8.80 -4.13
C GLY A 118 6.76 9.25 -3.14
N GLY A 119 5.78 8.39 -2.84
CA GLY A 119 4.83 8.62 -1.75
C GLY A 119 5.49 8.49 -0.37
N GLU A 120 4.87 9.08 0.66
CA GLU A 120 5.28 8.89 2.06
C GLU A 120 4.70 7.57 2.61
N PRO A 121 5.52 6.53 2.84
CA PRO A 121 4.97 5.20 3.09
C PRO A 121 4.22 5.06 4.40
N ASN A 122 4.54 5.92 5.37
CA ASN A 122 3.98 5.94 6.72
C ASN A 122 3.01 7.10 6.93
N PHE A 123 2.48 7.70 5.86
CA PHE A 123 1.50 8.78 5.97
C PHE A 123 0.24 8.30 6.70
N VAL A 124 -0.02 8.87 7.88
CA VAL A 124 -1.18 8.57 8.73
C VAL A 124 -2.18 9.73 8.63
N THR A 125 -3.46 9.41 8.50
CA THR A 125 -4.55 10.39 8.51
C THR A 125 -5.77 9.84 9.26
N ASP A 126 -6.46 10.72 9.98
CA ASP A 126 -7.75 10.48 10.63
C ASP A 126 -8.95 10.95 9.78
N ASP A 127 -8.70 11.68 8.68
CA ASP A 127 -9.65 12.02 7.61
C ASP A 127 -9.26 11.33 6.30
N PHE A 128 -9.37 9.99 6.30
CA PHE A 128 -8.93 9.18 5.16
C PHE A 128 -9.75 9.46 3.89
N ALA A 129 -11.07 9.66 4.02
CA ALA A 129 -11.94 9.97 2.88
C ALA A 129 -11.60 11.33 2.24
N GLY A 130 -11.39 12.36 3.09
CA GLY A 130 -10.94 13.67 2.63
C GLY A 130 -9.57 13.61 1.96
N HIS A 131 -8.61 12.89 2.57
CA HIS A 131 -7.28 12.68 1.99
C HIS A 131 -7.32 12.05 0.60
N LEU A 132 -8.08 10.97 0.40
CA LEU A 132 -8.23 10.34 -0.92
C LEU A 132 -8.83 11.30 -1.95
N THR A 133 -9.82 12.10 -1.53
CA THR A 133 -10.51 13.05 -2.41
C THR A 133 -9.62 14.22 -2.87
N LEU A 134 -8.69 14.66 -2.02
CA LEU A 134 -7.83 15.81 -2.31
C LEU A 134 -6.53 15.40 -3.01
N GLU A 135 -5.91 14.29 -2.58
CA GLU A 135 -4.56 13.93 -3.00
C GLU A 135 -4.52 12.83 -4.07
N HIS A 136 -5.60 12.04 -4.22
CA HIS A 136 -5.62 10.85 -5.10
C HIS A 136 -6.80 10.81 -6.09
N ARG A 137 -7.59 11.89 -6.19
CA ARG A 137 -8.75 11.98 -7.10
C ARG A 137 -8.38 12.26 -8.56
N THR A 138 -7.09 12.43 -8.87
CA THR A 138 -6.59 12.73 -10.22
C THR A 138 -6.40 11.44 -11.03
N GLY A 139 -7.23 11.26 -12.06
CA GLY A 139 -6.94 10.38 -13.18
C GLY A 139 -5.68 10.83 -13.95
N PRO A 140 -5.35 10.12 -15.04
CA PRO A 140 -4.08 9.42 -15.21
C PRO A 140 -2.87 10.27 -14.80
N ARG A 141 -2.22 9.84 -13.71
CA ARG A 141 -0.85 10.16 -13.28
C ARG A 141 -0.18 11.25 -14.10
N ASP A 142 -0.18 12.47 -13.56
CA ASP A 142 0.49 13.63 -14.12
C ASP A 142 1.85 13.27 -14.74
N LEU A 143 1.92 13.57 -16.04
CA LEU A 143 3.02 13.36 -16.98
C LEU A 143 4.31 14.15 -16.65
N ILE A 144 4.71 14.33 -15.38
CA ILE A 144 5.82 15.26 -15.04
C ILE A 144 6.87 14.70 -14.05
N SER A 145 6.85 13.42 -13.67
CA SER A 145 7.93 12.89 -12.79
C SER A 145 8.91 11.92 -13.45
N PHE A 146 8.68 11.49 -14.71
CA PHE A 146 9.64 10.64 -15.44
C PHE A 146 10.48 11.36 -16.50
N LEU A 147 10.32 12.69 -16.67
CA LEU A 147 11.15 13.50 -17.59
C LEU A 147 12.21 14.37 -16.89
N ILE A 148 12.41 14.24 -15.58
CA ILE A 148 13.51 14.92 -14.89
C ILE A 148 14.26 13.92 -14.01
N SER A 149 15.02 13.05 -14.65
CA SER A 149 16.25 12.51 -14.08
C SER A 149 17.21 12.32 -15.24
N PHE A 150 18.13 13.28 -15.35
CA PHE A 150 19.31 13.24 -16.21
C PHE A 150 20.16 11.99 -15.93
#